data_AF-A0A8K0JCT9-F1
#
_entry.id   AF-A0A8K0JCT9-F1
#
_cell.length_a   1.000
_cell.length_b   1.000
_cell.length_c   1.000
_cell.angle_alpha   90.00
_cell.angle_beta   90.00
_cell.angle_gamma   90.00
#
_symmetry.space_group_name_H-M   'P 1'
#
loop_
_entity.id
_entity.type
_entity.pdbx_description
1 polymer ?
#
loop_
_entity_poly.entity_id
_entity_poly.type
_entity_poly.pdbx_seq_one_letter_code
_entity_poly.pdbx_strand_id
1 'polypeptide(L)'
;MSQREKKLNTEEQVETQGADLSVGTTMHLRFSSSPLLRMDKPGHRVEASSPREDAMAEAQAEACPAGDAAAATRPDLPPIKKQTFEEVMADLNKCPLFMTDMEENDDIAALQALNYEGTPLENGVDFKARGNECFKVRGYVDAREFYTKGIQILAAEERRRNGADGEGEGEGEGEDEDEDEVAAQRSTLEALYVNRAACHLELDNYRSCWTDCAAALRLNPSNVKACYRSARALLR
;
A
#
# COMPACT_ATOMS: atom_id res chain seq x y z
N MET A 1 -43.61 -24.65 56.35
CA MET A 1 -42.48 -24.43 55.41
C MET A 1 -41.36 -23.76 56.20
N SER A 2 -40.76 -24.42 57.19
CA SER A 2 -39.58 -25.30 57.10
C SER A 2 -38.40 -24.73 56.30
N GLN A 3 -37.57 -23.98 57.04
CA GLN A 3 -36.11 -23.87 56.97
C GLN A 3 -35.44 -23.75 55.59
N ARG A 4 -34.97 -22.54 55.24
CA ARG A 4 -33.66 -22.28 54.58
C ARG A 4 -33.37 -20.78 54.44
N GLU A 5 -33.48 -20.05 55.54
CA GLU A 5 -32.81 -18.75 55.71
C GLU A 5 -31.68 -18.95 56.71
N LYS A 6 -30.44 -18.98 56.21
CA LYS A 6 -29.15 -18.85 56.92
C LYS A 6 -28.03 -19.35 56.02
N LYS A 7 -27.55 -18.48 55.11
CA LYS A 7 -26.17 -18.50 54.60
C LYS A 7 -25.82 -17.09 54.11
N LEU A 8 -25.65 -16.17 55.05
CA LEU A 8 -24.79 -15.01 54.89
C LEU A 8 -23.92 -14.94 56.16
N ASN A 9 -22.66 -14.53 55.97
CA ASN A 9 -21.63 -14.26 56.95
C ASN A 9 -20.75 -15.44 57.42
N THR A 10 -19.57 -15.55 56.80
CA THR A 10 -18.32 -15.85 57.51
C THR A 10 -17.19 -15.14 56.77
N GLU A 11 -16.75 -14.03 57.37
CA GLU A 11 -15.46 -13.40 57.13
C GLU A 11 -14.35 -14.34 57.64
N GLU A 12 -13.23 -14.45 56.92
CA GLU A 12 -11.93 -14.48 57.56
C GLU A 12 -10.87 -13.87 56.63
N GLN A 13 -10.12 -12.95 57.22
CA GLN A 13 -9.05 -12.15 56.65
C GLN A 13 -7.68 -12.85 56.80
N VAL A 14 -6.65 -12.19 56.25
CA VAL A 14 -5.21 -12.33 56.57
C VAL A 14 -4.55 -13.53 55.84
N GLU A 15 -3.50 -13.40 55.03
CA GLU A 15 -2.22 -12.78 55.32
C GLU A 15 -1.38 -12.54 54.04
N THR A 16 -0.41 -11.64 54.23
CA THR A 16 0.57 -11.02 53.34
C THR A 16 1.64 -11.93 52.74
N GLN A 17 2.20 -11.52 51.59
CA GLN A 17 3.63 -11.44 51.19
C GLN A 17 3.68 -11.38 49.65
N GLY A 18 4.28 -10.42 48.95
CA GLY A 18 5.50 -9.69 49.26
C GLY A 18 6.70 -10.39 48.59
N ALA A 19 6.85 -10.25 47.27
CA ALA A 19 8.06 -10.67 46.55
C ALA A 19 8.31 -9.73 45.35
N ASP A 20 9.04 -8.68 45.67
CA ASP A 20 9.80 -7.82 44.76
C ASP A 20 10.98 -8.61 44.19
N LEU A 21 11.11 -8.66 42.85
CA LEU A 21 12.33 -9.09 42.17
C LEU A 21 12.51 -8.25 40.89
N SER A 22 12.98 -7.03 41.12
CA SER A 22 13.90 -6.31 40.23
C SER A 22 15.08 -7.19 39.81
N VAL A 23 15.23 -7.45 38.50
CA VAL A 23 16.55 -7.62 37.88
C VAL A 23 16.51 -7.06 36.46
N GLY A 24 17.12 -5.89 36.29
CA GLY A 24 17.40 -5.32 34.97
C GLY A 24 18.45 -6.16 34.23
N THR A 25 18.27 -6.31 32.92
CA THR A 25 19.33 -6.73 32.01
C THR A 25 19.21 -5.93 30.72
N THR A 26 19.92 -4.80 30.71
CA THR A 26 20.18 -3.97 29.54
C THR A 26 21.16 -4.70 28.63
N MET A 27 20.68 -5.30 27.53
CA MET A 27 21.55 -5.77 26.44
C MET A 27 21.74 -4.65 25.41
N HIS A 28 22.90 -4.00 25.47
CA HIS A 28 23.41 -3.17 24.38
C HIS A 28 23.83 -4.05 23.20
N LEU A 29 23.02 -4.10 22.15
CA LEU A 29 23.41 -4.65 20.85
C LEU A 29 24.18 -3.57 20.08
N ARG A 30 25.51 -3.76 19.98
CA ARG A 30 26.39 -2.97 19.11
C ARG A 30 26.18 -3.43 17.66
N PHE A 31 25.59 -2.58 16.83
CA PHE A 31 25.54 -2.81 15.38
C PHE A 31 26.85 -2.33 14.76
N SER A 32 27.63 -3.28 14.24
CA SER A 32 28.87 -3.05 13.51
C SER A 32 28.55 -2.49 12.13
N SER A 33 29.02 -1.27 11.88
CA SER A 33 29.03 -0.60 10.58
C SER A 33 29.91 -1.36 9.58
N SER A 34 29.37 -1.71 8.42
CA SER A 34 30.14 -2.17 7.25
C SER A 34 29.60 -1.51 5.97
N PRO A 35 30.47 -1.05 5.04
CA PRO A 35 30.07 -0.17 3.95
C PRO A 35 29.61 -0.92 2.68
N LEU A 36 28.60 -0.36 2.02
CA LEU A 36 28.01 -0.78 0.76
C LEU A 36 29.00 -0.62 -0.42
N LEU A 37 29.24 -1.72 -1.13
CA LEU A 37 29.99 -1.76 -2.40
C LEU A 37 29.17 -1.12 -3.54
N ARG A 38 29.80 -0.16 -4.22
CA ARG A 38 29.40 0.43 -5.49
C ARG A 38 29.64 -0.57 -6.63
N MET A 39 28.60 -0.92 -7.39
CA MET A 39 28.68 -1.75 -8.59
C MET A 39 28.38 -0.89 -9.82
N ASP A 40 29.42 -0.61 -10.59
CA ASP A 40 29.38 -0.04 -11.94
C ASP A 40 28.70 -1.02 -12.93
N LYS A 41 27.82 -0.53 -13.81
CA LYS A 41 27.26 -1.30 -14.93
C LYS A 41 27.76 -0.75 -16.28
N PRO A 42 28.16 -1.62 -17.23
CA PRO A 42 28.74 -1.23 -18.51
C PRO A 42 27.68 -0.89 -19.57
N GLY A 43 28.03 0.08 -20.41
CA GLY A 43 27.22 0.56 -21.54
C GLY A 43 27.10 -0.46 -22.68
N HIS A 44 25.90 -0.49 -23.29
CA HIS A 44 25.62 -1.27 -24.49
C HIS A 44 25.64 -0.34 -25.71
N ARG A 45 26.65 -0.55 -26.55
CA ARG A 45 26.83 0.05 -27.88
C ARG A 45 26.09 -0.83 -28.88
N VAL A 46 25.21 -0.25 -29.71
CA VAL A 46 24.62 -0.95 -30.85
C VAL A 46 24.89 -0.15 -32.11
N GLU A 47 25.50 -0.85 -33.06
CA GLU A 47 26.08 -0.36 -34.31
C GLU A 47 25.01 -0.11 -35.39
N ALA A 48 25.33 0.80 -36.30
CA ALA A 48 24.58 1.09 -37.51
C ALA A 48 24.82 0.04 -38.61
N SER A 49 23.78 -0.28 -39.39
CA SER A 49 23.95 -0.84 -40.73
C SER A 49 22.78 -0.46 -41.65
N SER A 50 23.15 0.03 -42.83
CA SER A 50 22.38 0.70 -43.90
C SER A 50 21.65 -0.27 -44.87
N PRO A 51 21.18 0.13 -46.08
CA PRO A 51 19.76 0.30 -46.42
C PRO A 51 19.29 -0.65 -47.55
N ARG A 52 17.97 -0.69 -47.85
CA ARG A 52 17.45 -1.21 -49.13
C ARG A 52 16.25 -0.40 -49.62
N GLU A 53 16.39 0.10 -50.84
CA GLU A 53 15.35 0.73 -51.67
C GLU A 53 14.43 -0.34 -52.28
N ASP A 54 13.17 0.04 -52.54
CA ASP A 54 12.49 -0.06 -53.85
C ASP A 54 10.97 -0.29 -53.76
N ALA A 55 10.31 0.31 -54.77
CA ALA A 55 9.01 -0.03 -55.38
C ALA A 55 7.78 0.83 -55.01
N MET A 56 7.51 1.75 -55.95
CA MET A 56 6.24 2.41 -56.24
C MET A 56 5.10 1.41 -56.53
N ALA A 57 3.86 1.74 -56.12
CA ALA A 57 2.65 1.44 -56.90
C ALA A 57 1.50 2.39 -56.52
N GLU A 58 0.85 2.88 -57.58
CA GLU A 58 -0.20 3.90 -57.74
C GLU A 58 -1.49 3.76 -56.92
N ALA A 59 -2.17 4.88 -56.64
CA ALA A 59 -3.58 5.09 -57.03
C ALA A 59 -4.08 6.53 -56.73
N GLN A 60 -4.17 7.31 -57.80
CA GLN A 60 -5.19 8.30 -58.20
C GLN A 60 -5.92 9.17 -57.15
N ALA A 61 -5.85 10.47 -57.42
CA ALA A 61 -6.66 11.54 -56.84
C ALA A 61 -8.07 11.59 -57.44
N GLU A 62 -9.07 11.76 -56.58
CA GLU A 62 -10.42 12.23 -56.92
C GLU A 62 -10.78 13.32 -55.90
N ALA A 63 -11.15 14.50 -56.40
CA ALA A 63 -11.38 15.72 -55.63
C ALA A 63 -12.81 15.77 -55.05
N CYS A 64 -12.96 16.26 -53.82
CA CYS A 64 -14.23 16.79 -53.29
C CYS A 64 -13.95 18.01 -52.38
N PRO A 65 -14.84 19.01 -52.38
CA PRO A 65 -14.48 20.41 -52.18
C PRO A 65 -14.25 20.81 -50.73
N ALA A 66 -13.34 21.78 -50.56
CA ALA A 66 -13.06 22.46 -49.31
C ALA A 66 -14.34 23.04 -48.68
N GLY A 67 -14.76 22.45 -47.57
CA GLY A 67 -15.70 23.02 -46.61
C GLY A 67 -14.94 23.46 -45.37
N ASP A 68 -14.90 24.76 -45.16
CA ASP A 68 -14.12 25.51 -44.17
C ASP A 68 -14.66 25.34 -42.73
N ALA A 69 -14.64 24.11 -42.20
CA ALA A 69 -15.23 23.78 -40.90
C ALA A 69 -14.30 23.02 -39.94
N ALA A 70 -12.98 23.03 -40.19
CA ALA A 70 -11.98 22.40 -39.31
C ALA A 70 -11.12 23.42 -38.52
N ALA A 71 -11.40 24.72 -38.65
CA ALA A 71 -10.61 25.79 -38.02
C ALA A 71 -11.13 26.25 -36.64
N ALA A 72 -12.37 25.89 -36.26
CA ALA A 72 -13.03 26.46 -35.08
C ALA A 72 -12.75 25.73 -33.75
N THR A 73 -11.88 24.72 -33.73
CA THR A 73 -11.54 23.96 -32.51
C THR A 73 -10.05 23.84 -32.27
N ARG A 74 -9.23 24.71 -32.88
CA ARG A 74 -7.79 24.78 -32.59
C ARG A 74 -7.57 25.94 -31.62
N PRO A 75 -7.17 25.69 -30.36
CA PRO A 75 -6.75 26.75 -29.47
C PRO A 75 -5.58 27.51 -30.13
N ASP A 76 -5.65 28.83 -30.14
CA ASP A 76 -4.57 29.69 -30.63
C ASP A 76 -3.34 29.47 -29.72
N LEU A 77 -2.27 28.90 -30.27
CA LEU A 77 -1.06 28.64 -29.50
C LEU A 77 -0.40 29.99 -29.15
N PRO A 78 -0.01 30.22 -27.89
CA PRO A 78 0.73 31.42 -27.52
C PRO A 78 2.04 31.52 -28.32
N PRO A 79 2.58 32.73 -28.53
CA PRO A 79 3.80 32.92 -29.31
C PRO A 79 4.93 32.07 -28.75
N ILE A 80 5.44 31.15 -29.58
CA ILE A 80 6.50 30.20 -29.24
C ILE A 80 7.73 30.99 -28.81
N LYS A 81 7.99 31.01 -27.50
CA LYS A 81 9.25 31.51 -26.94
C LYS A 81 10.37 30.63 -27.51
N LYS A 82 11.42 31.24 -28.04
CA LYS A 82 12.61 30.53 -28.55
C LYS A 82 13.44 29.99 -27.38
N GLN A 83 12.89 29.06 -26.60
CA GLN A 83 13.62 28.33 -25.57
C GLN A 83 14.52 27.29 -26.25
N THR A 84 15.68 27.03 -25.67
CA THR A 84 16.59 26.01 -26.18
C THR A 84 16.03 24.62 -25.85
N PHE A 85 16.36 23.61 -26.66
CA PHE A 85 15.86 22.25 -26.47
C PHE A 85 16.14 21.69 -25.06
N GLU A 86 17.29 22.04 -24.48
CA GLU A 86 17.65 21.64 -23.11
C GLU A 86 16.75 22.27 -22.04
N GLU A 87 16.36 23.53 -22.22
CA GLU A 87 15.48 24.24 -21.29
C GLU A 87 14.05 23.71 -21.38
N VAL A 88 13.57 23.43 -22.60
CA VAL A 88 12.27 22.78 -22.81
C VAL A 88 12.25 21.36 -22.25
N MET A 89 13.36 20.61 -22.35
CA MET A 89 13.45 19.27 -21.78
C MET A 89 13.49 19.28 -20.25
N ALA A 90 14.14 20.29 -19.65
CA ALA A 90 14.11 20.48 -18.20
C ALA A 90 12.71 20.87 -17.69
N ASP A 91 12.03 21.77 -18.39
CA ASP A 91 10.64 22.16 -18.09
C ASP A 91 9.67 20.98 -18.28
N LEU A 92 9.91 20.13 -19.28
CA LEU A 92 9.10 18.93 -19.53
C LEU A 92 9.33 17.86 -18.46
N ASN A 93 10.58 17.65 -18.03
CA ASN A 93 10.90 16.75 -16.92
C ASN A 93 10.31 17.25 -15.59
N LYS A 94 10.05 18.55 -15.42
CA LYS A 94 9.35 19.09 -14.25
C LYS A 94 7.85 18.78 -14.25
N CYS A 95 7.27 18.49 -15.42
CA CYS A 95 5.88 18.06 -15.50
C CYS A 95 5.77 16.60 -15.04
N PRO A 96 4.94 16.28 -14.03
CA PRO A 96 4.81 14.93 -13.50
C PRO A 96 4.33 13.90 -14.53
N LEU A 97 3.76 14.34 -15.66
CA LEU A 97 3.35 13.49 -16.77
C LEU A 97 4.54 12.99 -17.63
N PHE A 98 5.69 13.66 -17.58
CA PHE A 98 6.89 13.36 -18.38
C PHE A 98 8.17 13.20 -17.54
N MET A 99 8.05 13.31 -16.21
CA MET A 99 9.17 13.22 -15.31
C MET A 99 9.78 11.81 -15.33
N THR A 100 11.09 11.73 -15.60
CA THR A 100 11.85 10.47 -15.72
C THR A 100 12.44 10.00 -14.39
N ASP A 101 12.64 10.93 -13.43
CA ASP A 101 13.18 10.67 -12.10
C ASP A 101 12.21 11.16 -11.00
N MET A 102 11.85 10.28 -10.06
CA MET A 102 10.82 10.53 -9.04
C MET A 102 11.37 11.33 -7.85
N GLU A 103 11.68 12.61 -8.04
CA GLU A 103 12.04 13.53 -6.95
C GLU A 103 10.80 13.84 -6.09
N GLU A 104 10.94 13.97 -4.76
CA GLU A 104 9.84 14.37 -3.85
C GLU A 104 9.44 15.84 -4.14
N ASN A 105 8.53 16.04 -5.09
CA ASN A 105 7.91 17.33 -5.40
C ASN A 105 6.49 17.38 -4.82
N ASP A 106 6.09 18.53 -4.29
CA ASP A 106 4.74 18.75 -3.73
C ASP A 106 3.62 18.38 -4.71
N ASP A 107 3.85 18.59 -6.01
CA ASP A 107 2.90 18.23 -7.08
C ASP A 107 2.68 16.71 -7.18
N ILE A 108 3.69 15.90 -6.89
CA ILE A 108 3.60 14.42 -6.90
C ILE A 108 2.88 13.95 -5.65
N ALA A 109 3.10 14.60 -4.50
CA ALA A 109 2.34 14.33 -3.29
C ALA A 109 0.84 14.61 -3.50
N ALA A 110 0.51 15.73 -4.16
CA ALA A 110 -0.87 16.05 -4.53
C ALA A 110 -1.48 15.01 -5.50
N LEU A 111 -0.73 14.56 -6.50
CA LEU A 111 -1.18 13.49 -7.42
C LEU A 111 -1.31 12.12 -6.74
N GLN A 112 -0.43 11.79 -5.80
CA GLN A 112 -0.52 10.57 -5.00
C GLN A 112 -1.74 10.59 -4.07
N ALA A 113 -2.13 11.77 -3.56
CA ALA A 113 -3.36 11.94 -2.80
C ALA A 113 -4.60 11.64 -3.66
N LEU A 114 -4.62 12.07 -4.94
CA LEU A 114 -5.69 11.72 -5.89
C LEU A 114 -5.73 10.21 -6.21
N ASN A 115 -4.59 9.52 -6.17
CA ASN A 115 -4.56 8.08 -6.40
C ASN A 115 -5.26 7.26 -5.28
N TYR A 116 -5.60 7.90 -4.15
CA TYR A 116 -6.42 7.35 -3.07
C TYR A 116 -7.66 8.23 -2.82
N GLU A 117 -8.39 8.54 -3.88
CA GLU A 117 -9.73 9.13 -3.80
C GLU A 117 -10.69 8.17 -3.07
N GLY A 118 -11.00 8.45 -1.81
CA GLY A 118 -12.00 7.72 -1.04
C GLY A 118 -11.72 7.66 0.44
N THR A 119 -12.71 7.24 1.21
CA THR A 119 -12.55 6.95 2.63
C THR A 119 -11.52 5.82 2.84
N PRO A 120 -10.83 5.75 4.00
CA PRO A 120 -9.90 4.66 4.28
C PRO A 120 -10.52 3.27 4.11
N LEU A 121 -11.81 3.13 4.42
CA LEU A 121 -12.58 1.90 4.26
C LEU A 121 -12.74 1.50 2.79
N GLU A 122 -13.17 2.43 1.94
CA GLU A 122 -13.34 2.19 0.49
C GLU A 122 -12.01 1.78 -0.15
N ASN A 123 -10.95 2.53 0.14
CA ASN A 123 -9.60 2.22 -0.32
C ASN A 123 -9.19 0.78 0.07
N GLY A 124 -9.42 0.38 1.33
CA GLY A 124 -9.13 -0.98 1.80
C GLY A 124 -9.92 -2.06 1.06
N VAL A 125 -11.20 -1.81 0.76
CA VAL A 125 -12.05 -2.74 0.01
C VAL A 125 -11.59 -2.86 -1.45
N ASP A 126 -11.20 -1.77 -2.08
CA ASP A 126 -10.73 -1.75 -3.48
C ASP A 126 -9.39 -2.47 -3.65
N PHE A 127 -8.46 -2.27 -2.71
CA PHE A 127 -7.19 -3.03 -2.70
C PHE A 127 -7.43 -4.52 -2.46
N LYS A 128 -8.38 -4.86 -1.59
CA LYS A 128 -8.78 -6.26 -1.39
C LYS A 128 -9.35 -6.86 -2.67
N ALA A 129 -10.22 -6.13 -3.39
CA ALA A 129 -10.82 -6.59 -4.64
C ALA A 129 -9.75 -6.83 -5.72
N ARG A 130 -8.90 -5.84 -5.99
CA ARG A 130 -7.79 -5.94 -6.95
C ARG A 130 -6.81 -7.07 -6.61
N GLY A 131 -6.41 -7.18 -5.34
CA GLY A 131 -5.54 -8.27 -4.90
C GLY A 131 -6.19 -9.65 -5.09
N ASN A 132 -7.49 -9.78 -4.86
CA ASN A 132 -8.22 -11.03 -5.09
C ASN A 132 -8.29 -11.41 -6.58
N GLU A 133 -8.36 -10.44 -7.48
CA GLU A 133 -8.28 -10.68 -8.92
C GLU A 133 -6.90 -11.20 -9.32
N CYS A 134 -5.83 -10.55 -8.86
CA CYS A 134 -4.45 -11.03 -9.05
C CYS A 134 -4.25 -12.43 -8.47
N PHE A 135 -4.84 -12.72 -7.31
CA PHE A 135 -4.76 -14.03 -6.67
C PHE A 135 -5.41 -15.14 -7.52
N LYS A 136 -6.51 -14.85 -8.22
CA LYS A 136 -7.18 -15.81 -9.14
C LYS A 136 -6.30 -16.15 -10.34
N VAL A 137 -5.54 -15.17 -10.85
CA VAL A 137 -4.61 -15.34 -11.97
C VAL A 137 -3.30 -16.02 -11.53
N ARG A 138 -3.15 -16.33 -10.23
CA ARG A 138 -1.90 -16.84 -9.61
C ARG A 138 -0.75 -15.82 -9.63
N GLY A 139 -1.06 -14.54 -9.81
CA GLY A 139 -0.12 -13.44 -9.67
C GLY A 139 0.11 -13.09 -8.20
N TYR A 140 0.74 -13.98 -7.43
CA TYR A 140 0.87 -13.84 -5.98
C TYR A 140 1.79 -12.69 -5.54
N VAL A 141 2.77 -12.34 -6.38
CA VAL A 141 3.68 -11.22 -6.10
C VAL A 141 2.91 -9.90 -6.19
N ASP A 142 2.17 -9.68 -7.27
CA ASP A 142 1.36 -8.48 -7.45
C ASP A 142 0.23 -8.40 -6.41
N ALA A 143 -0.43 -9.54 -6.13
CA ALA A 143 -1.46 -9.62 -5.10
C ALA A 143 -0.92 -9.20 -3.71
N ARG A 144 0.28 -9.65 -3.34
CA ARG A 144 0.94 -9.25 -2.09
C ARG A 144 1.12 -7.73 -1.99
N GLU A 145 1.53 -7.08 -3.08
CA GLU A 145 1.73 -5.63 -3.11
C GLU A 145 0.41 -4.87 -2.91
N PHE A 146 -0.66 -5.27 -3.61
CA PHE A 146 -1.97 -4.65 -3.42
C PHE A 146 -2.50 -4.82 -1.99
N TYR A 147 -2.36 -6.01 -1.40
CA TYR A 147 -2.74 -6.21 0.00
C TYR A 147 -1.87 -5.40 0.96
N THR A 148 -0.59 -5.23 0.68
CA THR A 148 0.32 -4.42 1.50
C THR A 148 -0.08 -2.95 1.50
N LYS A 149 -0.44 -2.39 0.33
CA LYS A 149 -0.96 -1.02 0.22
C LYS A 149 -2.24 -0.84 1.04
N GLY A 150 -3.20 -1.76 0.91
CA GLY A 150 -4.43 -1.71 1.71
C GLY A 150 -4.19 -1.79 3.22
N ILE A 151 -3.23 -2.63 3.66
CA ILE A 151 -2.83 -2.72 5.06
C ILE A 151 -2.20 -1.41 5.54
N GLN A 152 -1.34 -0.77 4.75
CA GLN A 152 -0.69 0.49 5.14
C GLN A 152 -1.70 1.61 5.40
N ILE A 153 -2.73 1.73 4.56
CA ILE A 153 -3.78 2.75 4.71
C ILE A 153 -4.60 2.48 5.98
N LEU A 154 -5.13 1.27 6.13
CA LEU A 154 -5.97 0.92 7.28
C LEU A 154 -5.18 0.87 8.60
N ALA A 155 -3.90 0.48 8.57
CA ALA A 155 -3.05 0.48 9.76
C ALA A 155 -2.53 1.87 10.13
N ALA A 156 -2.40 2.79 9.16
CA ALA A 156 -2.16 4.20 9.47
C ALA A 156 -3.37 4.80 10.18
N GLU A 157 -4.59 4.48 9.70
CA GLU A 157 -5.81 4.97 10.34
C GLU A 157 -6.04 4.38 11.73
N GLU A 158 -5.78 3.09 11.93
CA GLU A 158 -5.83 2.47 13.27
C GLU A 158 -4.82 3.12 14.24
N ARG A 159 -3.64 3.54 13.75
CA ARG A 159 -2.65 4.25 14.57
C ARG A 159 -3.06 5.69 14.88
N ARG A 160 -3.64 6.40 13.91
CA ARG A 160 -4.23 7.74 14.10
C ARG A 160 -5.31 7.68 15.17
N ARG A 161 -6.21 6.71 15.11
CA ARG A 161 -7.27 6.49 16.11
C ARG A 161 -6.73 6.16 17.50
N ASN A 162 -5.67 5.36 17.59
CA ASN A 162 -5.05 5.01 18.88
C ASN A 162 -4.20 6.14 19.50
N GLY A 163 -4.11 7.31 18.85
CA GLY A 163 -3.49 8.52 19.41
C GLY A 163 -1.97 8.42 19.57
N ALA A 164 -1.28 7.57 18.79
CA ALA A 164 0.14 7.31 18.96
C ALA A 164 1.06 8.36 18.30
N ASP A 165 0.59 9.05 17.26
CA ASP A 165 1.37 10.02 16.50
C ASP A 165 0.75 11.42 16.67
N GLY A 166 1.16 12.12 17.72
CA GLY A 166 0.86 13.55 17.89
C GLY A 166 1.71 14.37 16.93
N GLU A 167 1.21 14.56 15.71
CA GLU A 167 1.54 15.61 14.72
C GLU A 167 1.03 15.12 13.35
N GLY A 168 -0.20 15.51 13.01
CA GLY A 168 -0.81 15.24 11.73
C GLY A 168 -1.91 16.26 11.48
N GLU A 169 -1.54 17.39 10.88
CA GLU A 169 -2.46 18.37 10.31
C GLU A 169 -3.22 17.69 9.17
N GLY A 170 -4.32 17.03 9.52
CA GLY A 170 -5.36 16.62 8.58
C GLY A 170 -6.60 17.41 8.92
N GLU A 171 -6.94 18.39 8.09
CA GLU A 171 -8.26 18.99 8.06
C GLU A 171 -9.26 17.91 7.61
N GLY A 172 -9.69 17.09 8.56
CA GLY A 172 -10.83 16.21 8.46
C GLY A 172 -11.75 16.57 9.60
N GLU A 173 -12.94 17.07 9.27
CA GLU A 173 -14.04 17.32 10.19
C GLU A 173 -14.42 15.98 10.87
N GLY A 174 -13.70 15.66 11.94
CA GLY A 174 -13.85 14.43 12.71
C GLY A 174 -14.72 14.70 13.92
N GLU A 175 -16.03 14.68 13.72
CA GLU A 175 -17.00 14.44 14.79
C GLU A 175 -17.79 13.20 14.37
N ASP A 176 -17.63 12.12 15.15
CA ASP A 176 -18.36 10.85 15.09
C ASP A 176 -18.09 9.92 13.89
N GLU A 177 -16.88 9.33 13.78
CA GLU A 177 -16.77 8.07 13.03
C GLU A 177 -17.61 7.00 13.73
N ASP A 178 -18.65 6.50 13.05
CA ASP A 178 -19.56 5.49 13.59
C ASP A 178 -18.78 4.24 14.03
N GLU A 179 -19.08 3.70 15.23
CA GLU A 179 -18.46 2.48 15.76
C GLU A 179 -18.53 1.30 14.75
N ASP A 180 -19.57 1.29 13.92
CA ASP A 180 -19.78 0.32 12.85
C ASP A 180 -18.75 0.46 11.71
N GLU A 181 -18.35 1.67 11.35
CA GLU A 181 -17.30 1.91 10.34
C GLU A 181 -15.94 1.46 10.87
N VAL A 182 -15.65 1.75 12.14
CA VAL A 182 -14.46 1.25 12.83
C VAL A 182 -14.39 -0.27 12.79
N ALA A 183 -15.51 -0.94 13.10
CA ALA A 183 -15.61 -2.40 13.04
C ALA A 183 -15.43 -2.93 11.60
N ALA A 184 -16.00 -2.26 10.60
CA ALA A 184 -15.85 -2.61 9.19
C ALA A 184 -14.40 -2.44 8.68
N GLN A 185 -13.71 -1.39 9.11
CA GLN A 185 -12.29 -1.17 8.82
C GLN A 185 -11.43 -2.29 9.42
N ARG A 186 -11.65 -2.63 10.71
CA ARG A 186 -10.94 -3.73 11.38
C ARG A 186 -11.20 -5.08 10.72
N SER A 187 -12.44 -5.35 10.32
CA SER A 187 -12.83 -6.56 9.57
C SER A 187 -12.16 -6.64 8.20
N THR A 188 -12.07 -5.51 7.49
CA THR A 188 -11.38 -5.44 6.20
C THR A 188 -9.87 -5.63 6.35
N LEU A 189 -9.27 -5.03 7.38
CA LEU A 189 -7.86 -5.19 7.73
C LEU A 189 -7.52 -6.66 8.07
N GLU A 190 -8.38 -7.33 8.85
CA GLU A 190 -8.28 -8.77 9.14
C GLU A 190 -8.23 -9.59 7.84
N ALA A 191 -9.16 -9.34 6.92
CA ALA A 191 -9.22 -10.05 5.64
C ALA A 191 -7.97 -9.81 4.77
N LEU A 192 -7.42 -8.60 4.77
CA LEU A 192 -6.20 -8.27 4.04
C LEU A 192 -4.97 -9.01 4.59
N TYR A 193 -4.78 -9.05 5.91
CA TYR A 193 -3.69 -9.82 6.53
C TYR A 193 -3.78 -11.30 6.19
N VAL A 194 -4.98 -11.86 6.28
CA VAL A 194 -5.23 -13.27 5.97
C VAL A 194 -4.89 -13.55 4.50
N ASN A 195 -5.35 -12.71 3.56
CA ASN A 195 -5.11 -12.89 2.14
C ASN A 195 -3.63 -12.69 1.76
N ARG A 196 -2.94 -11.73 2.38
CA ARG A 196 -1.49 -11.57 2.21
C ARG A 196 -0.72 -12.79 2.74
N ALA A 197 -1.14 -13.35 3.88
CA ALA A 197 -0.56 -14.60 4.39
C ALA A 197 -0.73 -15.78 3.42
N ALA A 198 -1.88 -15.87 2.71
CA ALA A 198 -2.03 -16.88 1.65
C ALA A 198 -1.04 -16.68 0.52
N CYS A 199 -0.82 -15.44 0.07
CA CYS A 199 0.19 -15.14 -0.96
C CYS A 199 1.59 -15.56 -0.49
N HIS A 200 1.94 -15.22 0.75
CA HIS A 200 3.23 -15.62 1.32
C HIS A 200 3.41 -17.13 1.38
N LEU A 201 2.34 -17.87 1.66
CA LEU A 201 2.40 -19.31 1.72
C LEU A 201 2.57 -19.95 0.33
N GLU A 202 1.94 -19.40 -0.71
CA GLU A 202 2.15 -19.85 -2.10
C GLU A 202 3.52 -19.43 -2.66
N LEU A 203 4.15 -18.40 -2.07
CA LEU A 203 5.50 -17.92 -2.39
C LEU A 203 6.60 -18.53 -1.49
N ASP A 204 6.29 -19.55 -0.68
CA ASP A 204 7.20 -20.20 0.27
C ASP A 204 7.87 -19.27 1.30
N ASN A 205 7.24 -18.12 1.59
CA ASN A 205 7.68 -17.15 2.57
C ASN A 205 7.04 -17.42 3.94
N TYR A 206 7.43 -18.51 4.60
CA TYR A 206 6.73 -19.01 5.80
C TYR A 206 6.83 -18.09 7.02
N ARG A 207 7.97 -17.40 7.22
CA ARG A 207 8.13 -16.44 8.33
C ARG A 207 7.14 -15.28 8.21
N SER A 208 7.06 -14.67 7.02
CA SER A 208 6.13 -13.57 6.74
C SER A 208 4.67 -14.04 6.83
N CYS A 209 4.38 -15.26 6.38
CA CYS A 209 3.06 -15.87 6.56
C CYS A 209 2.69 -15.95 8.05
N TRP A 210 3.60 -16.40 8.92
CA TRP A 210 3.34 -16.50 10.35
C TRP A 210 3.10 -15.13 10.99
N THR A 211 3.89 -14.11 10.65
CA THR A 211 3.72 -12.76 11.19
C THR A 211 2.37 -12.15 10.78
N ASP A 212 1.93 -12.38 9.55
CA ASP A 212 0.64 -11.91 9.04
C ASP A 212 -0.53 -12.63 9.70
N CYS A 213 -0.43 -13.96 9.88
CA CYS A 213 -1.44 -14.72 10.62
C CYS A 213 -1.52 -14.27 12.09
N ALA A 214 -0.39 -14.00 12.73
CA ALA A 214 -0.37 -13.47 14.10
C ALA A 214 -1.04 -12.09 14.18
N ALA A 215 -0.82 -11.22 13.19
CA ALA A 215 -1.50 -9.92 13.11
C ALA A 215 -3.02 -10.07 12.95
N ALA A 216 -3.47 -10.96 12.06
CA ALA A 216 -4.90 -11.24 11.89
C ALA A 216 -5.56 -11.78 13.17
N LEU A 217 -4.88 -12.66 13.91
CA LEU A 217 -5.40 -13.24 15.16
C LEU A 217 -5.47 -12.23 16.31
N ARG A 218 -4.67 -11.17 16.29
CA ARG A 218 -4.81 -10.04 17.25
C ARG A 218 -6.08 -9.24 17.00
N LEU A 219 -6.53 -9.15 15.75
CA LEU A 219 -7.78 -8.48 15.38
C LEU A 219 -8.98 -9.38 15.66
N ASN A 220 -8.90 -10.64 15.19
CA ASN A 220 -9.96 -11.62 15.35
C ASN A 220 -9.37 -12.99 15.76
N PRO A 221 -9.40 -13.32 17.07
CA PRO A 221 -8.89 -14.60 17.58
C PRO A 221 -9.63 -15.83 17.05
N SER A 222 -10.86 -15.66 16.53
CA SER A 222 -11.70 -16.76 16.05
C SER A 222 -11.44 -17.14 14.58
N ASN A 223 -10.51 -16.47 13.90
CA ASN A 223 -10.27 -16.72 12.48
C ASN A 223 -9.56 -18.07 12.22
N VAL A 224 -10.35 -19.06 11.83
CA VAL A 224 -9.88 -20.41 11.49
C VAL A 224 -8.91 -20.42 10.30
N LYS A 225 -9.07 -19.53 9.31
CA LYS A 225 -8.19 -19.47 8.13
C LYS A 225 -6.78 -19.04 8.52
N ALA A 226 -6.65 -18.08 9.44
CA ALA A 226 -5.36 -17.64 9.96
C ALA A 226 -4.66 -18.76 10.73
N CYS A 227 -5.37 -19.46 11.62
CA CYS A 227 -4.86 -20.62 12.36
C CYS A 227 -4.41 -21.76 11.43
N TYR A 228 -5.20 -22.08 10.41
CA TYR A 228 -4.85 -23.13 9.46
C TYR A 228 -3.60 -22.78 8.65
N ARG A 229 -3.49 -21.53 8.17
CA ARG A 229 -2.34 -21.07 7.39
C ARG A 229 -1.07 -21.00 8.24
N SER A 230 -1.15 -20.54 9.49
CA SER A 230 -0.01 -20.51 10.40
C SER A 230 0.49 -21.92 10.74
N ALA A 231 -0.42 -22.86 11.04
CA ALA A 231 -0.07 -24.26 11.26
C ALA A 231 0.60 -24.88 10.02
N ARG A 232 0.07 -24.58 8.83
CA ARG A 232 0.63 -25.08 7.56
C ARG A 232 2.01 -24.48 7.27
N ALA A 233 2.25 -23.22 7.60
CA ALA A 233 3.55 -22.57 7.45
C ALA A 233 4.61 -23.13 8.42
N LEU A 234 4.21 -23.54 9.63
CA LEU A 234 5.12 -24.15 10.61
C LEU A 234 5.50 -25.60 10.30
N LEU A 235 4.70 -26.28 9.46
CA LEU A 235 4.95 -27.66 9.05
C LEU A 235 5.93 -27.79 7.87
N ARG A 236 6.17 -26.70 7.15
CA ARG A 236 7.05 -26.64 5.98
C ARG A 236 8.48 -26.35 6.38
#